data_AF-A0A3D0ZBA4-F1
#
_entry.id   AF-A0A3D0ZBA4-F1
#
_cell.length_a   1.000
_cell.length_b   1.000
_cell.length_c   1.000
_cell.angle_alpha   90.00
_cell.angle_beta   90.00
_cell.angle_gamma   90.00
#
_symmetry.space_group_name_H-M   'P 1'
#
loop_
_entity.id
_entity.type
_entity.pdbx_description
1 polymer ?
#
loop_
_entity_poly.entity_id
_entity_poly.type
_entity_poly.pdbx_seq_one_letter_code
_entity_poly.pdbx_strand_id
1 'polypeptide(L)'
;MPEMDGIEAVKLIRSEPSDYARNVPVIALTANAIIGNEKMFLENGFQDYLSKPIDTAKLDVILNKWVRNLEKENSSEWKAEIERLQNPPPDSA
;
A
#
# COMPACT_ATOMS: atom_id res chain seq x y z
N MET A 1 -2.55 -0.50 18.01
CA MET A 1 -3.97 -0.60 18.37
C MET A 1 -4.03 -1.46 19.62
N PRO A 2 -4.58 -0.98 20.75
CA PRO A 2 -4.41 -1.61 22.05
C PRO A 2 -5.23 -2.89 22.29
N GLU A 3 -6.28 -3.15 21.49
CA GLU A 3 -7.18 -4.31 21.69
C GLU A 3 -7.24 -5.28 20.51
N MET A 4 -7.01 -4.79 19.29
CA MET A 4 -7.12 -5.54 18.05
C MET A 4 -5.92 -5.21 17.17
N ASP A 5 -5.35 -6.20 16.51
CA ASP A 5 -4.28 -5.96 15.55
C ASP A 5 -4.80 -5.68 14.13
N GLY A 6 -3.91 -5.27 13.23
CA GLY A 6 -4.30 -4.93 11.86
C GLY A 6 -4.83 -6.14 11.08
N ILE A 7 -4.32 -7.34 11.36
CA ILE A 7 -4.71 -8.57 10.67
C ILE A 7 -6.13 -8.97 11.07
N GLU A 8 -6.43 -8.93 12.35
CA GLU A 8 -7.78 -9.17 12.89
C GLU A 8 -8.78 -8.17 12.29
N ALA A 9 -8.42 -6.88 12.24
CA ALA A 9 -9.25 -5.85 11.62
C ALA A 9 -9.55 -6.16 10.15
N VAL A 10 -8.55 -6.57 9.36
CA VAL A 10 -8.77 -6.93 7.96
C VAL A 10 -9.64 -8.17 7.83
N LYS A 11 -9.44 -9.20 8.65
CA LYS A 11 -10.28 -10.40 8.63
C LYS A 11 -11.74 -10.04 8.90
N LEU A 12 -12.02 -9.16 9.86
CA LEU A 12 -13.37 -8.67 10.13
C LEU A 12 -13.94 -7.91 8.93
N ILE A 13 -13.18 -6.98 8.35
CA ILE A 13 -13.59 -6.26 7.13
C ILE A 13 -13.93 -7.25 6.01
N ARG A 14 -13.09 -8.26 5.75
CA ARG A 14 -13.33 -9.24 4.68
C ARG A 14 -14.47 -10.22 4.96
N SER A 15 -14.85 -10.39 6.23
CA SER A 15 -15.96 -11.26 6.63
C SER A 15 -17.33 -10.65 6.39
N GLU A 16 -17.41 -9.32 6.24
CA GLU A 16 -18.66 -8.62 5.97
C GLU A 16 -19.24 -9.06 4.60
N PRO A 17 -20.52 -9.45 4.52
CA PRO A 17 -21.14 -9.95 3.30
C PRO A 17 -21.55 -8.81 2.36
N SER A 18 -20.64 -7.86 2.12
CA SER A 18 -20.84 -6.76 1.17
C SER A 18 -19.75 -6.76 0.10
N ASP A 19 -20.13 -6.43 -1.13
CA ASP A 19 -19.18 -6.30 -2.23
C ASP A 19 -18.16 -5.19 -1.97
N TYR A 20 -18.55 -4.13 -1.28
CA TYR A 20 -17.63 -3.08 -0.86
C TYR A 20 -16.54 -3.64 0.06
N ALA A 21 -16.91 -4.36 1.12
CA ALA A 21 -15.95 -4.83 2.11
C ALA A 21 -14.98 -5.88 1.55
N ARG A 22 -15.40 -6.64 0.53
CA ARG A 22 -14.52 -7.57 -0.21
C ARG A 22 -13.48 -6.85 -1.08
N ASN A 23 -13.82 -5.68 -1.63
CA ASN A 23 -13.02 -5.01 -2.65
C ASN A 23 -12.33 -3.73 -2.18
N VAL A 24 -12.71 -3.18 -1.02
CA VAL A 24 -12.09 -1.96 -0.49
C VAL A 24 -10.59 -2.18 -0.27
N PRO A 25 -9.72 -1.33 -0.85
CA PRO A 25 -8.28 -1.44 -0.64
C PRO A 25 -7.92 -1.26 0.84
N VAL A 26 -7.15 -2.18 1.40
CA VAL A 26 -6.61 -2.06 2.75
C VAL A 26 -5.09 -2.12 2.70
N ILE A 27 -4.46 -1.05 3.19
CA ILE A 27 -3.03 -0.85 3.16
C ILE A 27 -2.47 -0.97 4.57
N ALA A 28 -1.50 -1.86 4.77
CA ALA A 28 -0.89 -2.06 6.08
C ALA A 28 0.13 -0.95 6.40
N LEU A 29 0.02 -0.28 7.55
CA LEU A 29 1.04 0.65 8.02
C LEU A 29 1.94 -0.04 9.07
N THR A 30 3.16 -0.43 8.67
CA THR A 30 4.06 -1.29 9.46
C THR A 30 5.33 -0.57 9.89
N ALA A 31 5.84 -0.84 11.10
CA ALA A 31 7.20 -0.41 11.50
C ALA A 31 8.29 -1.34 10.92
N ASN A 32 7.89 -2.52 10.44
CA ASN A 32 8.78 -3.56 9.94
C ASN A 32 8.46 -3.82 8.46
N ALA A 33 9.07 -3.04 7.57
CA ALA A 33 8.91 -3.15 6.12
C ALA A 33 9.99 -4.06 5.50
N ILE A 34 10.25 -5.21 6.13
CA ILE A 34 11.23 -6.16 5.60
C ILE A 34 10.71 -6.71 4.26
N ILE A 35 11.54 -6.54 3.25
CA ILE A 35 11.40 -7.08 1.90
C ILE A 35 11.16 -8.60 2.03
N GLY A 36 10.03 -9.08 1.51
CA GLY A 36 9.63 -10.49 1.58
C GLY A 36 8.35 -10.78 2.36
N ASN A 37 7.82 -9.82 3.13
CA ASN A 37 6.54 -9.96 3.83
C ASN A 37 5.31 -9.64 2.96
N GLU A 38 5.50 -9.31 1.68
CA GLU A 38 4.41 -9.10 0.71
C GLU A 38 3.43 -10.27 0.70
N LYS A 39 3.95 -11.49 0.79
CA LYS A 39 3.14 -12.71 0.84
C LYS A 39 2.25 -12.75 2.09
N MET A 40 2.76 -12.34 3.25
CA MET A 40 2.00 -12.28 4.50
C MET A 40 0.84 -11.27 4.38
N PHE A 41 1.08 -10.10 3.80
CA PHE A 41 0.04 -9.09 3.62
C PHE A 41 -1.06 -9.57 2.67
N LEU A 42 -0.67 -10.16 1.53
CA LEU A 42 -1.61 -10.73 0.56
C LEU A 42 -2.43 -11.87 1.16
N GLU A 43 -1.80 -12.80 1.89
CA GLU A 43 -2.48 -13.93 2.54
C GLU A 43 -3.49 -13.49 3.61
N ASN A 44 -3.28 -12.32 4.23
CA ASN A 44 -4.18 -11.76 5.23
C ASN A 44 -5.20 -10.76 4.67
N GLY A 45 -5.27 -10.57 3.35
CA GLY A 45 -6.29 -9.76 2.69
C GLY A 45 -5.97 -8.27 2.52
N PHE A 46 -4.71 -7.88 2.78
CA PHE A 46 -4.19 -6.55 2.45
C PHE A 46 -3.79 -6.47 0.98
N GLN A 47 -3.82 -5.27 0.43
CA GLN A 47 -3.50 -4.99 -0.97
C GLN A 47 -2.10 -4.39 -1.15
N ASP A 48 -1.60 -3.70 -0.13
CA ASP A 48 -0.29 -3.05 -0.15
C ASP A 48 0.17 -2.75 1.29
N TYR A 49 1.37 -2.19 1.43
CA TYR A 49 1.90 -1.76 2.71
C TYR A 49 2.69 -0.45 2.62
N LEU A 50 2.83 0.23 3.75
CA LEU A 50 3.64 1.42 3.91
C LEU A 50 4.43 1.33 5.21
N SER A 51 5.73 1.64 5.15
CA SER A 51 6.60 1.68 6.32
C SER A 51 6.33 2.92 7.18
N LYS A 52 6.53 2.81 8.49
CA LYS A 52 6.64 3.95 9.41
C LYS A 52 8.13 4.38 9.54
N PRO A 53 8.41 5.68 9.72
CA PRO A 53 7.48 6.81 9.64
C PRO A 53 6.91 6.97 8.22
N ILE A 54 5.74 7.62 8.13
CA ILE A 54 5.05 7.79 6.84
C ILE A 54 5.88 8.71 5.94
N ASP A 55 6.31 8.17 4.81
CA ASP A 55 6.86 8.92 3.69
C ASP A 55 5.71 9.39 2.79
N THR A 56 5.60 10.71 2.63
CA THR A 56 4.51 11.33 1.86
C THR A 56 4.58 11.01 0.38
N ALA A 57 5.78 10.85 -0.20
CA ALA A 57 5.94 10.46 -1.59
C ALA A 57 5.40 9.05 -1.80
N LYS A 58 5.79 8.10 -0.94
CA LYS A 58 5.28 6.71 -1.00
C LYS A 58 3.78 6.62 -0.74
N LEU A 59 3.25 7.44 0.16
CA LEU A 59 1.81 7.52 0.39
C LEU A 59 1.07 8.00 -0.87
N ASP A 60 1.58 9.01 -1.56
CA ASP A 60 0.96 9.50 -2.79
C ASP A 60 0.95 8.43 -3.89
N VAL A 61 2.01 7.63 -4.01
CA VAL A 61 2.05 6.45 -4.90
C VAL A 61 0.92 5.47 -4.63
N ILE A 62 0.72 5.11 -3.37
CA ILE A 62 -0.33 4.18 -2.94
C ILE A 62 -1.72 4.78 -3.21
N LEU A 63 -1.93 6.06 -2.91
CA LEU A 63 -3.20 6.74 -3.14
C LEU A 63 -3.53 6.85 -4.64
N ASN A 64 -2.52 7.14 -5.47
CA ASN A 64 -2.66 7.18 -6.93
C ASN A 64 -3.07 5.81 -7.48
N LYS A 65 -2.48 4.74 -6.96
CA LYS A 65 -2.78 3.35 -7.33
C LYS A 65 -4.17 2.90 -6.92
N TRP A 66 -4.59 3.16 -5.67
CA TRP A 66 -5.79 2.53 -5.09
C TRP A 66 -7.02 3.43 -4.98
N VAL A 67 -6.86 4.76 -5.00
CA VAL A 67 -7.96 5.71 -4.77
C VAL A 67 -8.23 6.56 -6.01
N ARG A 68 -7.21 7.21 -6.56
CA ARG A 68 -7.39 8.22 -7.62
C ARG A 68 -7.62 7.63 -9.00
N ASN A 69 -7.57 6.30 -9.14
CA ASN A 69 -7.90 5.58 -10.37
C ASN A 69 -7.16 6.17 -11.60
N LEU A 70 -5.89 6.53 -11.42
CA LEU A 70 -5.06 7.12 -12.48
C LEU A 70 -4.72 6.12 -13.60
N GLU A 71 -5.16 4.86 -13.50
CA GLU A 71 -5.10 3.89 -14.60
C GLU A 71 -5.99 4.25 -15.81
N LYS A 72 -6.78 5.33 -15.73
CA LYS A 72 -7.40 5.92 -16.95
C LYS A 72 -6.59 7.05 -17.58
N GLU A 73 -5.52 7.53 -16.95
CA GLU A 73 -4.56 8.47 -17.53
C GLU A 73 -3.20 7.79 -17.70
N ASN A 74 -3.11 6.94 -18.73
CA ASN A 74 -1.85 6.35 -19.20
C ASN A 74 -0.77 7.43 -19.46
N SER A 75 0.07 7.77 -18.49
CA SER A 75 1.33 8.45 -18.77
C SER A 75 2.52 7.60 -18.32
N SER A 76 3.37 7.27 -19.29
CA SER A 76 4.73 6.75 -19.13
C SER A 76 5.57 7.56 -18.13
N GLU A 77 5.19 8.81 -17.88
CA GLU A 77 5.81 9.70 -16.90
C GLU A 77 5.63 9.22 -15.46
N TRP A 78 4.45 8.68 -15.10
CA TRP A 78 4.23 8.15 -13.74
C TRP A 78 5.13 6.95 -13.46
N LYS A 79 5.24 6.03 -14.42
CA LYS A 79 6.13 4.86 -14.30
C LYS A 79 7.59 5.28 -14.17
N ALA A 80 8.03 6.28 -14.95
CA ALA A 80 9.39 6.81 -14.89
C ALA A 80 9.69 7.54 -13.57
N GLU A 81 8.69 8.17 -12.96
CA GLU A 81 8.83 8.84 -11.66
C GLU A 81 8.97 7.83 -10.52
N ILE A 82 8.18 6.76 -10.54
CA ILE A 82 8.30 5.66 -9.57
C ILE A 82 9.69 5.02 -9.65
N GLU A 83 10.20 4.76 -10.85
CA GLU A 83 11.53 4.18 -11.04
C GLU A 83 12.64 5.10 -10.52
N ARG A 84 12.51 6.42 -10.72
CA ARG A 84 13.44 7.41 -10.17
C ARG A 84 13.43 7.48 -8.65
N LEU A 85 12.26 7.46 -8.03
CA LEU A 85 12.14 7.50 -6.57
C LEU A 85 12.66 6.22 -5.89
N GLN A 86 12.60 5.08 -6.59
CA GLN A 86 13.10 3.80 -6.08
C GLN A 86 14.60 3.62 -6.29
N ASN A 87 15.19 4.24 -7.32
CA ASN A 87 16.62 4.24 -7.61
C ASN A 87 17.16 5.67 -7.71
N PRO A 88 17.25 6.40 -6.58
CA PRO A 88 17.73 7.77 -6.60
C PRO A 88 19.20 7.83 -7.07
N PRO A 89 19.57 8.84 -7.88
CA PRO A 89 20.94 8.96 -8.35
C PRO A 89 21.91 9.15 -7.16
N PRO A 90 23.14 8.61 -7.28
CA PRO A 90 24.07 8.46 -6.16
C PRO A 90 24.50 9.79 -5.48
N ASP A 91 24.31 10.94 -6.13
CA ASP A 91 24.72 12.25 -5.63
C ASP A 91 23.62 13.01 -4.86
N SER A 92 22.59 12.33 -4.35
CA SER A 92 21.49 12.97 -3.59
C SER A 92 21.54 12.74 -2.07
N ALA A 93 22.71 12.44 -1.52
CA ALA A 93 22.98 12.39 -0.08
C ALA A 93 23.09 13.79 0.55
#